data_AF-A0A2G5UP18-F1
#
_entry.id   AF-A0A2G5UP18-F1
#
_cell.length_a   1.000
_cell.length_b   1.000
_cell.length_c   1.000
_cell.angle_alpha   90.00
_cell.angle_beta   90.00
_cell.angle_gamma   90.00
#
_symmetry.space_group_name_H-M   'P 1'
#
loop_
_entity.id
_entity.type
_entity.pdbx_description
1 polymer ?
#
loop_
_entity_poly.entity_id
_entity_poly.type
_entity_poly.pdbx_seq_one_letter_code
_entity_poly.pdbx_strand_id
1 'polypeptide(L)'
;MHRALLHVSRRAQAVRNLASTVEGDAFRLNEYSSKYLGHRKAAFTEKLEIINADDTPAIPIYRVTNAVGDVIDKSQDPNFDEPTAIKMYKTMTQLNIMDRILYDSQRQGRISFYMTSFGEEGNHVGSAAALESHDLIYGQYREAGVLLWRGYSMENFMNQCYGNADDLGKGRQMPMHFGAKERNFVTISSPLTTQLPQAVGSAYAFKQQKDNQRIVVVYFGDGAASEGDAHAAFNFAATLKCPIIFFCRNNGYAISTPTSEQYGGDGIAGKGPAYGLHTIRVDGNDLLAVYNATKEARRVALTNRPVLIEAMTYRLGHHSTSDDSTAYRSAEEVETWGDKDHPITRFNKYITERGWWNEEKEKDWQKEVKKRVLTEFSAAEKRKKAHYHDLFDDVYDELPLRLRRQRDELDAHIKEYKEHYPMDGLKETHH
;
A
#
# COMPACT_ATOMS: atom_id res chain seq x y z
N MET A 1 -15.53 -65.97 46.79
CA MET A 1 -16.40 -64.78 46.60
C MET A 1 -15.73 -63.45 46.92
N HIS A 2 -14.97 -63.29 48.02
CA HIS A 2 -14.39 -62.00 48.44
C HIS A 2 -13.37 -61.37 47.45
N ARG A 3 -12.52 -62.17 46.79
CA ARG A 3 -11.57 -61.69 45.74
C ARG A 3 -12.25 -61.18 44.47
N ALA A 4 -13.43 -61.70 44.12
CA ALA A 4 -14.17 -61.30 42.92
C ALA A 4 -14.83 -59.92 43.10
N LEU A 5 -15.38 -59.64 44.29
CA LEU A 5 -15.99 -58.35 44.63
C LEU A 5 -14.98 -57.19 44.66
N LEU A 6 -13.76 -57.42 45.16
CA LEU A 6 -12.66 -56.44 45.14
C LEU A 6 -12.20 -56.10 43.71
N HIS A 7 -12.22 -57.06 42.79
CA HIS A 7 -11.86 -56.83 41.39
C HIS A 7 -12.90 -56.01 40.63
N VAL A 8 -14.19 -56.26 40.89
CA VAL A 8 -15.32 -55.50 40.32
C VAL A 8 -15.30 -54.05 40.84
N SER A 9 -15.04 -53.85 42.14
CA SER A 9 -14.91 -52.52 42.76
C SER A 9 -13.74 -51.71 42.16
N ARG A 10 -12.56 -52.30 41.99
CA ARG A 10 -11.40 -51.62 41.36
C ARG A 10 -11.64 -51.29 39.89
N ARG A 11 -12.30 -52.16 39.13
CA ARG A 11 -12.71 -51.88 37.75
C ARG A 11 -13.72 -50.73 37.68
N ALA A 12 -14.74 -50.72 38.53
CA ALA A 12 -15.73 -49.65 38.58
C ALA A 12 -15.10 -48.29 38.95
N GLN A 13 -14.11 -48.28 39.85
CA GLN A 13 -13.38 -47.07 40.23
C GLN A 13 -12.44 -46.58 39.14
N ALA A 14 -11.74 -47.48 38.44
CA ALA A 14 -10.92 -47.12 37.29
C ALA A 14 -11.77 -46.55 36.14
N VAL A 15 -12.95 -47.13 35.89
CA VAL A 15 -13.91 -46.62 34.88
C VAL A 15 -14.47 -45.25 35.27
N ARG A 16 -14.80 -45.02 36.55
CA ARG A 16 -15.21 -43.69 37.04
C ARG A 16 -14.10 -42.66 36.92
N ASN A 17 -12.86 -43.03 37.24
CA ASN A 17 -11.71 -42.14 37.09
C ASN A 17 -11.49 -41.79 35.62
N LEU A 18 -11.54 -42.76 34.71
CA LEU A 18 -11.44 -42.52 33.26
C LEU A 18 -12.54 -41.58 32.75
N ALA A 19 -13.79 -41.79 33.18
CA ALA A 19 -14.91 -40.93 32.80
C ALA A 19 -14.72 -39.49 33.32
N SER A 20 -14.26 -39.33 34.57
CA SER A 20 -13.99 -38.01 35.16
C SER A 20 -12.83 -37.27 34.47
N THR A 21 -11.81 -38.00 34.00
CA THR A 21 -10.71 -37.41 33.23
C THR A 21 -11.15 -36.99 31.84
N VAL A 22 -12.00 -37.80 31.17
CA VAL A 22 -12.55 -37.45 29.85
C VAL A 22 -13.48 -36.23 29.95
N GLU A 23 -14.31 -36.14 30.98
CA GLU A 23 -15.14 -34.94 31.24
C GLU A 23 -14.27 -33.70 31.57
N GLY A 24 -13.21 -33.88 32.36
CA GLY A 24 -12.26 -32.81 32.69
C GLY A 24 -11.52 -32.27 31.46
N ASP A 25 -11.03 -33.15 30.59
CA ASP A 25 -10.33 -32.76 29.38
C ASP A 25 -11.28 -32.14 28.35
N ALA A 26 -12.49 -32.66 28.20
CA ALA A 26 -13.52 -32.04 27.35
C ALA A 26 -13.87 -30.62 27.81
N PHE A 27 -14.03 -30.41 29.13
CA PHE A 27 -14.21 -29.08 29.71
C PHE A 27 -13.05 -28.15 29.36
N ARG A 28 -11.80 -28.61 29.57
CA ARG A 28 -10.60 -27.81 29.28
C ARG A 28 -10.47 -27.47 27.80
N LEU A 29 -10.69 -28.42 26.90
CA LEU A 29 -10.66 -28.16 25.45
C LEU A 29 -11.73 -27.17 25.04
N ASN A 30 -12.93 -27.24 25.63
CA ASN A 30 -13.99 -26.27 25.40
C ASN A 30 -13.58 -24.86 25.87
N GLU A 31 -13.04 -24.73 27.08
CA GLU A 31 -12.54 -23.46 27.61
C GLU A 31 -11.38 -22.90 26.77
N TYR A 32 -10.37 -23.71 26.45
CA TYR A 32 -9.25 -23.32 25.58
C TYR A 32 -9.71 -22.82 24.22
N SER A 33 -10.64 -23.55 23.58
CA SER A 33 -11.18 -23.17 22.28
C SER A 33 -11.95 -21.85 22.35
N SER A 34 -12.93 -21.76 23.25
CA SER A 34 -13.91 -20.67 23.26
C SER A 34 -13.40 -19.38 23.92
N LYS A 35 -12.61 -19.49 24.99
CA LYS A 35 -12.14 -18.33 25.77
C LYS A 35 -10.80 -17.78 25.29
N TYR A 36 -9.89 -18.65 24.87
CA TYR A 36 -8.49 -18.26 24.61
C TYR A 36 -8.13 -18.24 23.13
N LEU A 37 -8.64 -19.19 22.35
CA LEU A 37 -8.30 -19.35 20.92
C LEU A 37 -9.38 -18.81 19.97
N GLY A 38 -10.43 -18.19 20.52
CA GLY A 38 -11.51 -17.56 19.80
C GLY A 38 -12.31 -18.54 18.95
N HIS A 39 -12.04 -18.58 17.65
CA HIS A 39 -12.76 -19.44 16.68
C HIS A 39 -12.05 -20.77 16.38
N ARG A 40 -10.88 -21.02 16.98
CA ARG A 40 -10.10 -22.25 16.75
C ARG A 40 -10.43 -23.31 17.80
N LYS A 41 -10.46 -24.57 17.38
CA LYS A 41 -10.66 -25.72 18.28
C LYS A 41 -9.31 -26.19 18.82
N ALA A 42 -9.17 -26.22 20.14
CA ALA A 42 -8.03 -26.82 20.82
C ALA A 42 -8.09 -28.34 20.71
N ALA A 43 -6.92 -28.98 20.70
CA ALA A 43 -6.75 -30.41 20.88
C ALA A 43 -5.52 -30.65 21.76
N PHE A 44 -5.55 -31.71 22.56
CA PHE A 44 -4.37 -32.15 23.30
C PHE A 44 -3.50 -33.05 22.42
N THR A 45 -2.22 -33.10 22.74
CA THR A 45 -1.26 -34.06 22.20
C THR A 45 -0.35 -34.51 23.33
N GLU A 46 -0.04 -35.81 23.36
CA GLU A 46 0.92 -36.41 24.29
C GLU A 46 2.34 -36.41 23.72
N LYS A 47 2.51 -35.92 22.49
CA LYS A 47 3.81 -35.75 21.85
C LYS A 47 4.33 -34.35 22.09
N LEU A 48 5.50 -34.26 22.71
CA LEU A 48 6.24 -33.00 22.84
C LEU A 48 6.86 -32.68 21.47
N GLU A 49 6.18 -31.83 20.72
CA GLU A 49 6.61 -31.35 19.40
C GLU A 49 6.59 -29.82 19.40
N ILE A 50 7.72 -29.21 19.04
CA ILE A 50 7.79 -27.79 18.73
C ILE A 50 7.61 -27.67 17.21
N ILE A 51 6.66 -26.85 16.77
CA ILE A 51 6.46 -26.60 15.34
C ILE A 51 7.73 -25.97 14.78
N ASN A 52 8.36 -26.66 13.84
CA ASN A 52 9.50 -26.12 13.11
C ASN A 52 9.00 -25.11 12.08
N ALA A 53 9.53 -23.89 12.14
CA ALA A 53 9.16 -22.82 11.21
C ALA A 53 9.53 -23.17 9.76
N ASP A 54 10.64 -23.87 9.56
CA ASP A 54 11.16 -24.23 8.22
C ASP A 54 10.27 -25.27 7.50
N ASP A 55 9.48 -26.04 8.25
CA ASP A 55 8.56 -27.04 7.71
C ASP A 55 7.18 -26.43 7.37
N THR A 56 6.95 -25.15 7.68
CA THR A 56 5.69 -24.47 7.38
C THR A 56 5.65 -24.09 5.90
N PRO A 57 4.70 -24.60 5.10
CA PRO A 57 4.64 -24.28 3.68
C PRO A 57 4.33 -22.80 3.47
N ALA A 58 5.03 -22.19 2.51
CA ALA A 58 4.79 -20.81 2.13
C ALA A 58 3.40 -20.62 1.51
N ILE A 59 2.80 -19.46 1.74
CA ILE A 59 1.56 -19.05 1.08
C ILE A 59 1.82 -18.93 -0.43
N PRO A 60 1.02 -19.60 -1.28
CA PRO A 60 1.23 -19.60 -2.72
C PRO A 60 0.96 -18.20 -3.32
N ILE A 61 1.64 -17.91 -4.42
CA ILE A 61 1.49 -16.66 -5.17
C ILE A 61 0.40 -16.83 -6.23
N TYR A 62 -0.73 -16.15 -6.07
CA TYR A 62 -1.81 -16.12 -7.04
C TYR A 62 -1.41 -15.33 -8.30
N ARG A 63 -1.65 -15.93 -9.47
CA ARG A 63 -1.43 -15.32 -10.79
C ARG A 63 -2.56 -15.69 -11.75
N VAL A 64 -2.82 -14.84 -12.73
CA VAL A 64 -3.79 -15.05 -13.81
C VAL A 64 -3.05 -15.26 -15.14
N THR A 65 -1.94 -14.56 -15.34
CA THR A 65 -1.07 -14.64 -16.51
C THR A 65 0.27 -15.29 -16.18
N ASN A 66 0.93 -15.84 -17.19
CA ASN A 66 2.34 -16.22 -17.09
C ASN A 66 3.26 -14.98 -17.26
N ALA A 67 4.57 -15.16 -17.15
CA ALA A 67 5.56 -14.07 -17.26
C ALA A 67 5.56 -13.36 -18.63
N VAL A 68 5.04 -14.00 -19.68
CA VAL A 68 4.89 -13.39 -21.01
C VAL A 68 3.47 -12.85 -21.23
N GLY A 69 2.60 -12.80 -20.22
CA GLY A 69 1.26 -12.20 -20.33
C GLY A 69 0.15 -13.09 -20.89
N ASP A 70 0.37 -14.39 -21.13
CA ASP A 70 -0.70 -15.29 -21.54
C ASP A 70 -1.58 -15.67 -20.35
N VAL A 71 -2.90 -15.63 -20.52
CA VAL A 71 -3.85 -16.10 -19.49
C VAL A 71 -3.73 -17.61 -19.32
N ILE A 72 -3.44 -18.07 -18.11
CA ILE A 72 -3.20 -19.49 -17.78
C ILE A 72 -4.53 -20.23 -17.62
N ASP A 73 -5.45 -19.65 -16.85
CA ASP A 73 -6.78 -20.19 -16.61
C ASP A 73 -7.82 -19.13 -17.00
N LYS A 74 -8.57 -19.40 -18.07
CA LYS A 74 -9.59 -18.48 -18.60
C LYS A 74 -10.71 -18.20 -17.60
N SER A 75 -10.96 -19.08 -16.62
CA SER A 75 -11.94 -18.83 -15.56
C SER A 75 -11.52 -17.71 -14.60
N GLN A 76 -10.22 -17.39 -14.57
CA GLN A 76 -9.64 -16.32 -13.77
C GLN A 76 -9.48 -15.01 -14.55
N ASP A 77 -9.76 -14.99 -15.87
CA ASP A 77 -9.73 -13.75 -16.65
C ASP A 77 -10.85 -12.80 -16.16
N PRO A 78 -10.54 -11.57 -15.70
CA PRO A 78 -11.56 -10.61 -15.30
C PRO A 78 -12.43 -10.14 -16.47
N ASN A 79 -12.05 -10.45 -17.73
CA ASN A 79 -12.79 -10.09 -18.94
C ASN A 79 -13.11 -8.60 -19.00
N PHE A 80 -12.08 -7.76 -18.85
CA PHE A 80 -12.21 -6.30 -18.93
C PHE A 80 -12.84 -5.88 -20.26
N ASP A 81 -13.63 -4.81 -20.25
CA ASP A 81 -13.97 -4.10 -21.47
C ASP A 81 -12.75 -3.33 -22.02
N GLU A 82 -12.74 -3.08 -23.33
CA GLU A 82 -11.65 -2.38 -24.01
C GLU A 82 -11.36 -0.99 -23.39
N PRO A 83 -12.34 -0.10 -23.18
CA PRO A 83 -12.08 1.20 -22.55
C PRO A 83 -11.38 1.12 -21.20
N THR A 84 -11.81 0.19 -20.33
CA THR A 84 -11.22 -0.02 -19.00
C THR A 84 -9.79 -0.52 -19.12
N ALA A 85 -9.54 -1.54 -19.96
CA ALA A 85 -8.19 -2.09 -20.16
C ALA A 85 -7.24 -1.04 -20.75
N ILE A 86 -7.68 -0.27 -21.76
CA ILE A 86 -6.87 0.81 -22.33
C ILE A 86 -6.59 1.90 -21.30
N LYS A 87 -7.56 2.27 -20.45
CA LYS A 87 -7.32 3.23 -19.35
C LYS A 87 -6.26 2.72 -18.38
N MET A 88 -6.29 1.44 -18.00
CA MET A 88 -5.29 0.85 -17.09
C MET A 88 -3.89 0.94 -17.69
N TYR A 89 -3.73 0.51 -18.95
CA TYR A 89 -2.46 0.54 -19.65
C TYR A 89 -1.90 1.96 -19.80
N LYS A 90 -2.77 2.90 -20.23
CA LYS A 90 -2.43 4.32 -20.34
C LYS A 90 -2.02 4.91 -18.99
N THR A 91 -2.68 4.54 -17.90
CA THR A 91 -2.34 5.01 -16.55
C THR A 91 -0.94 4.56 -16.14
N MET A 92 -0.60 3.27 -16.33
CA MET A 92 0.73 2.76 -15.97
C MET A 92 1.85 3.42 -16.80
N THR A 93 1.67 3.51 -18.12
CA THR A 93 2.68 4.12 -19.01
C THR A 93 2.82 5.62 -18.78
N GLN A 94 1.73 6.32 -18.45
CA GLN A 94 1.78 7.73 -18.09
C GLN A 94 2.53 7.97 -16.78
N LEU A 95 2.34 7.12 -15.76
CA LEU A 95 3.14 7.14 -14.53
C LEU A 95 4.63 6.93 -14.84
N ASN A 96 4.96 5.92 -15.65
CA ASN A 96 6.35 5.62 -16.01
C ASN A 96 7.04 6.79 -16.74
N ILE A 97 6.35 7.44 -17.69
CA ILE A 97 6.87 8.61 -18.41
C ILE A 97 7.04 9.82 -17.48
N MET A 98 6.06 10.06 -16.60
CA MET A 98 6.14 11.14 -15.59
C MET A 98 7.34 10.91 -14.66
N ASP A 99 7.52 9.68 -14.20
CA ASP A 99 8.62 9.31 -13.31
C ASP A 99 9.99 9.56 -13.94
N ARG A 100 10.19 9.20 -15.21
CA ARG A 100 11.45 9.47 -15.92
C ARG A 100 11.76 10.98 -15.96
N ILE A 101 10.77 11.80 -16.34
CA ILE A 101 10.93 13.25 -16.48
C ILE A 101 11.21 13.91 -15.12
N LEU A 102 10.48 13.55 -14.08
CA LEU A 102 10.64 14.14 -12.76
C LEU A 102 11.89 13.64 -12.02
N TYR A 103 12.29 12.40 -12.25
CA TYR A 103 13.59 11.90 -11.79
C TYR A 103 14.74 12.71 -12.39
N ASP A 104 14.75 12.92 -13.71
CA ASP A 104 15.77 13.74 -14.38
C ASP A 104 15.73 15.21 -13.94
N SER A 105 14.54 15.75 -13.69
CA SER A 105 14.35 17.09 -13.12
C SER A 105 15.06 17.23 -11.77
N GLN A 106 14.92 16.23 -10.90
CA GLN A 106 15.59 16.21 -9.62
C GLN A 106 17.11 16.14 -9.79
N ARG A 107 17.63 15.33 -10.73
CA ARG A 107 19.07 15.28 -11.04
C ARG A 107 19.65 16.62 -11.51
N GLN A 108 18.82 17.49 -12.07
CA GLN A 108 19.18 18.86 -12.44
C GLN A 108 19.00 19.89 -11.30
N GLY A 109 18.55 19.46 -10.12
CA GLY A 109 18.29 20.35 -8.97
C GLY A 109 17.04 21.23 -9.10
N ARG A 110 16.15 20.95 -10.06
CA ARG A 110 14.92 21.73 -10.27
C ARG A 110 13.84 21.43 -9.23
N ILE A 111 13.82 20.20 -8.71
CA ILE A 111 13.04 19.78 -7.54
C ILE A 111 13.98 19.13 -6.53
N SER A 112 13.61 19.13 -5.24
CA SER A 112 14.51 18.70 -4.16
C SER A 112 14.63 17.19 -4.01
N PHE A 113 13.56 16.46 -4.30
CA PHE A 113 13.45 15.02 -4.05
C PHE A 113 12.50 14.37 -5.06
N TYR A 114 12.71 13.08 -5.36
CA TYR A 114 11.76 12.30 -6.14
C TYR A 114 11.91 10.79 -5.87
N MET A 115 10.84 10.04 -6.11
CA MET A 115 10.82 8.57 -6.02
C MET A 115 10.06 8.02 -7.22
N THR A 116 10.62 7.04 -7.91
CA THR A 116 9.94 6.39 -9.02
C THR A 116 9.12 5.18 -8.56
N SER A 117 8.18 4.78 -9.39
CA SER A 117 7.26 3.66 -9.20
C SER A 117 7.58 2.47 -10.12
N PHE A 118 8.78 2.43 -10.71
CA PHE A 118 9.18 1.43 -11.70
C PHE A 118 9.10 0.00 -11.14
N GLY A 119 8.32 -0.85 -11.82
CA GLY A 119 8.04 -2.23 -11.42
C GLY A 119 6.76 -2.36 -10.59
N GLU A 120 6.26 -1.25 -10.01
CA GLU A 120 5.11 -1.27 -9.11
C GLU A 120 3.81 -0.73 -9.75
N GLU A 121 3.84 -0.37 -11.03
CA GLU A 121 2.69 0.24 -11.72
C GLU A 121 1.46 -0.68 -11.75
N GLY A 122 1.67 -1.99 -11.90
CA GLY A 122 0.62 -3.01 -11.88
C GLY A 122 -0.09 -3.09 -10.52
N ASN A 123 0.67 -3.02 -9.43
CA ASN A 123 0.16 -2.98 -8.06
C ASN A 123 -0.78 -1.79 -7.86
N HIS A 124 -0.35 -0.61 -8.27
CA HIS A 124 -1.13 0.62 -8.09
C HIS A 124 -2.40 0.63 -8.94
N VAL A 125 -2.27 0.38 -10.25
CA VAL A 125 -3.40 0.51 -11.18
C VAL A 125 -4.38 -0.65 -11.04
N GLY A 126 -3.89 -1.88 -10.91
CA GLY A 126 -4.72 -3.07 -10.73
C GLY A 126 -5.56 -2.99 -9.46
N SER A 127 -4.96 -2.58 -8.34
CA SER A 127 -5.69 -2.45 -7.08
C SER A 127 -6.67 -1.28 -7.12
N ALA A 128 -6.25 -0.09 -7.59
CA ALA A 128 -7.12 1.08 -7.67
C ALA A 128 -8.34 0.89 -8.58
N ALA A 129 -8.20 0.11 -9.66
CA ALA A 129 -9.28 -0.20 -10.58
C ALA A 129 -10.35 -1.15 -9.98
N ALA A 130 -9.99 -1.93 -8.97
CA ALA A 130 -10.92 -2.82 -8.29
C ALA A 130 -11.77 -2.12 -7.20
N LEU A 131 -11.43 -0.89 -6.86
CA LEU A 131 -12.04 -0.10 -5.79
C LEU A 131 -13.11 0.87 -6.33
N GLU A 132 -14.02 1.28 -5.44
CA GLU A 132 -14.97 2.35 -5.74
C GLU A 132 -14.33 3.72 -5.46
N SER A 133 -14.80 4.76 -6.15
CA SER A 133 -14.28 6.12 -6.01
C SER A 133 -14.42 6.69 -4.59
N HIS A 134 -15.41 6.20 -3.83
CA HIS A 134 -15.67 6.58 -2.44
C HIS A 134 -14.86 5.81 -1.40
N ASP A 135 -14.14 4.75 -1.77
CA ASP A 135 -13.25 4.04 -0.84
C ASP A 135 -12.08 4.95 -0.46
N LEU A 136 -11.71 4.94 0.82
CA LEU A 136 -10.66 5.81 1.36
C LEU A 136 -9.29 5.14 1.24
N ILE A 137 -8.30 5.90 0.77
CA ILE A 137 -6.94 5.41 0.54
C ILE A 137 -5.97 6.12 1.48
N TYR A 138 -5.14 5.30 2.14
CA TYR A 138 -3.91 5.72 2.78
C TYR A 138 -2.73 5.13 2.01
N GLY A 139 -1.72 5.93 1.69
CA GLY A 139 -0.50 5.48 1.03
C GLY A 139 0.73 5.60 1.93
N GLN A 140 1.88 5.22 1.39
CA GLN A 140 3.18 5.38 2.02
C GLN A 140 4.00 6.48 1.34
N TYR A 141 4.23 6.38 0.02
CA TYR A 141 4.90 7.40 -0.82
C TYR A 141 5.12 6.94 -2.28
N ARG A 142 4.77 5.68 -2.63
CA ARG A 142 4.91 5.16 -4.02
C ARG A 142 3.58 5.05 -4.76
N GLU A 143 2.46 5.43 -4.12
CA GLU A 143 1.11 5.19 -4.62
C GLU A 143 0.62 6.21 -5.68
N ALA A 144 1.51 6.89 -6.39
CA ALA A 144 1.14 7.90 -7.40
C ALA A 144 0.23 7.32 -8.50
N GLY A 145 0.40 6.04 -8.84
CA GLY A 145 -0.48 5.34 -9.79
C GLY A 145 -1.95 5.25 -9.35
N VAL A 146 -2.20 5.18 -8.04
CA VAL A 146 -3.58 5.15 -7.49
C VAL A 146 -4.26 6.51 -7.70
N LEU A 147 -3.55 7.60 -7.40
CA LEU A 147 -4.02 8.96 -7.65
C LEU A 147 -4.26 9.21 -9.13
N LEU A 148 -3.35 8.75 -9.99
CA LEU A 148 -3.46 8.91 -11.43
C LEU A 148 -4.68 8.17 -12.00
N TRP A 149 -4.93 6.94 -11.55
CA TRP A 149 -6.13 6.18 -11.89
C TRP A 149 -7.43 6.90 -11.49
N ARG A 150 -7.41 7.55 -10.32
CA ARG A 150 -8.50 8.37 -9.76
C ARG A 150 -8.57 9.79 -10.35
N GLY A 151 -7.82 10.06 -11.43
CA GLY A 151 -7.91 11.32 -12.17
C GLY A 151 -7.28 12.50 -11.45
N TYR A 152 -6.26 12.28 -10.63
CA TYR A 152 -5.40 13.37 -10.16
C TYR A 152 -4.63 13.96 -11.34
N SER A 153 -4.66 15.28 -11.50
CA SER A 153 -4.08 15.93 -12.68
C SER A 153 -2.55 15.94 -12.62
N MET A 154 -1.92 15.91 -13.78
CA MET A 154 -0.48 16.06 -13.91
C MET A 154 -0.03 17.41 -13.38
N GLU A 155 -0.81 18.46 -13.60
CA GLU A 155 -0.62 19.77 -13.00
C GLU A 155 -0.46 19.66 -11.47
N ASN A 156 -1.36 18.95 -10.78
CA ASN A 156 -1.29 18.82 -9.33
C ASN A 156 -0.08 18.01 -8.84
N PHE A 157 0.33 16.96 -9.57
CA PHE A 157 1.59 16.26 -9.28
C PHE A 157 2.79 17.20 -9.38
N MET A 158 2.85 17.99 -10.45
CA MET A 158 3.93 18.95 -10.68
C MET A 158 3.93 20.04 -9.61
N ASN A 159 2.76 20.61 -9.30
CA ASN A 159 2.64 21.68 -8.31
C ASN A 159 3.15 21.25 -6.94
N GLN A 160 2.81 20.03 -6.49
CA GLN A 160 3.29 19.47 -5.23
C GLN A 160 4.81 19.24 -5.26
N CYS A 161 5.36 18.65 -6.32
CA CYS A 161 6.81 18.43 -6.42
C CYS A 161 7.62 19.73 -6.50
N TYR A 162 7.06 20.79 -7.08
CA TYR A 162 7.69 22.11 -7.08
C TYR A 162 7.41 22.88 -5.79
N GLY A 163 6.43 22.49 -4.96
CA GLY A 163 5.94 23.29 -3.85
C GLY A 163 5.53 24.70 -4.28
N ASN A 164 4.94 24.83 -5.47
CA ASN A 164 4.52 26.12 -5.99
C ASN A 164 3.17 26.54 -5.36
N ALA A 165 2.75 27.77 -5.63
CA ALA A 165 1.58 28.37 -4.98
C ALA A 165 0.22 27.78 -5.40
N ASP A 166 0.21 26.85 -6.35
CA ASP A 166 -0.99 26.13 -6.77
C ASP A 166 -0.98 24.67 -6.27
N ASP A 167 0.00 24.32 -5.42
CA ASP A 167 -0.05 23.12 -4.60
C ASP A 167 -1.11 23.29 -3.51
N LEU A 168 -2.07 22.38 -3.46
CA LEU A 168 -3.08 22.33 -2.40
C LEU A 168 -2.47 22.05 -1.02
N GLY A 169 -1.28 21.44 -0.98
CA GLY A 169 -0.45 21.28 0.23
C GLY A 169 0.34 22.53 0.62
N LYS A 170 0.17 23.65 -0.11
CA LYS A 170 0.81 24.95 0.11
C LYS A 170 2.35 24.88 0.12
N GLY A 171 2.94 23.90 -0.56
CA GLY A 171 4.39 23.72 -0.63
C GLY A 171 5.07 23.36 0.69
N ARG A 172 4.30 22.86 1.67
CA ARG A 172 4.81 22.61 3.04
C ARG A 172 5.53 21.27 3.20
N GLN A 173 5.23 20.30 2.36
CA GLN A 173 5.80 18.96 2.44
C GLN A 173 6.83 18.70 1.33
N MET A 174 7.69 17.72 1.58
CA MET A 174 8.63 17.19 0.60
C MET A 174 7.91 16.74 -0.68
N PRO A 175 8.52 16.83 -1.87
CA PRO A 175 8.01 16.17 -3.07
C PRO A 175 7.64 14.69 -2.81
N MET A 176 6.69 14.15 -3.57
CA MET A 176 6.07 12.82 -3.38
C MET A 176 5.05 12.73 -2.24
N HIS A 177 4.83 13.80 -1.47
CA HIS A 177 3.82 13.81 -0.39
C HIS A 177 2.45 14.26 -0.89
N PHE A 178 1.91 13.52 -1.85
CA PHE A 178 0.62 13.85 -2.48
C PHE A 178 -0.57 13.64 -1.53
N GLY A 179 -1.64 14.39 -1.76
CA GLY A 179 -2.91 14.26 -1.04
C GLY A 179 -4.06 14.83 -1.87
N ALA A 180 -5.23 14.21 -1.80
CA ALA A 180 -6.38 14.66 -2.58
C ALA A 180 -7.71 14.29 -1.90
N LYS A 181 -8.28 15.25 -1.15
CA LYS A 181 -9.57 15.10 -0.46
C LYS A 181 -10.69 14.64 -1.42
N GLU A 182 -10.81 15.29 -2.58
CA GLU A 182 -11.83 14.98 -3.59
C GLU A 182 -11.73 13.55 -4.16
N ARG A 183 -10.56 12.92 -4.04
CA ARG A 183 -10.28 11.58 -4.56
C ARG A 183 -10.14 10.55 -3.43
N ASN A 184 -10.57 10.91 -2.22
CA ASN A 184 -10.45 10.09 -1.02
C ASN A 184 -9.04 9.51 -0.83
N PHE A 185 -8.01 10.32 -1.06
CA PHE A 185 -6.62 9.94 -0.86
C PHE A 185 -6.03 10.82 0.24
N VAL A 186 -5.74 10.22 1.38
CA VAL A 186 -5.19 10.92 2.55
C VAL A 186 -3.75 11.32 2.25
N THR A 187 -3.39 12.54 2.64
CA THR A 187 -2.07 13.11 2.39
C THR A 187 -0.98 12.24 2.99
N ILE A 188 0.04 11.95 2.18
CA ILE A 188 1.22 11.19 2.60
C ILE A 188 2.01 11.93 3.68
N SER A 189 2.61 11.16 4.59
CA SER A 189 3.60 11.61 5.57
C SER A 189 4.83 10.70 5.55
N SER A 190 6.02 11.25 5.82
CA SER A 190 7.28 10.51 5.77
C SER A 190 7.41 9.40 6.83
N PRO A 191 6.97 9.57 8.09
CA PRO A 191 7.09 8.52 9.12
C PRO A 191 6.37 7.24 8.70
N LEU A 192 7.15 6.16 8.55
CA LEU A 192 6.64 4.88 8.10
C LEU A 192 5.56 4.35 9.05
N THR A 193 4.59 3.66 8.47
CA THR A 193 3.50 2.94 9.14
C THR A 193 2.50 3.72 9.99
N THR A 194 2.75 4.99 10.31
CA THR A 194 1.80 5.81 11.08
C THR A 194 0.39 5.84 10.46
N GLN A 195 0.29 5.70 9.14
CA GLN A 195 -0.96 5.64 8.41
C GLN A 195 -1.76 4.34 8.63
N LEU A 196 -1.12 3.24 9.04
CA LEU A 196 -1.78 1.94 9.23
C LEU A 196 -2.82 1.98 10.36
N PRO A 197 -2.48 2.33 11.61
CA PRO A 197 -3.48 2.42 12.68
C PRO A 197 -4.50 3.54 12.44
N GLN A 198 -4.10 4.63 11.77
CA GLN A 198 -5.03 5.68 11.34
C GLN A 198 -6.08 5.16 10.36
N ALA A 199 -5.67 4.38 9.36
CA ALA A 199 -6.56 3.73 8.40
C ALA A 199 -7.55 2.79 9.10
N VAL A 200 -7.10 2.06 10.12
CA VAL A 200 -7.98 1.22 10.95
C VAL A 200 -9.02 2.05 11.69
N GLY A 201 -8.65 3.20 12.25
CA GLY A 201 -9.58 4.13 12.88
C GLY A 201 -10.66 4.64 11.92
N SER A 202 -10.26 5.05 10.71
CA SER A 202 -11.21 5.45 9.65
C SER A 202 -12.13 4.31 9.22
N ALA A 203 -11.59 3.09 9.09
CA ALA A 203 -12.38 1.91 8.75
C ALA A 203 -13.40 1.58 9.85
N TYR A 204 -12.99 1.69 11.12
CA TYR A 204 -13.89 1.54 12.25
C TYR A 204 -14.99 2.60 12.22
N ALA A 205 -14.68 3.86 11.93
CA ALA A 205 -15.67 4.90 11.78
C ALA A 205 -16.68 4.60 10.66
N PHE A 206 -16.24 4.06 9.51
CA PHE A 206 -17.13 3.63 8.44
C PHE A 206 -18.04 2.47 8.86
N LYS A 207 -17.52 1.47 9.57
CA LYS A 207 -18.32 0.37 10.11
C LYS A 207 -19.45 0.86 11.02
N GLN A 208 -19.24 1.93 11.79
CA GLN A 208 -20.27 2.47 12.69
C GLN A 208 -21.40 3.18 11.94
N GLN A 209 -21.23 3.50 10.66
CA GLN A 209 -22.27 4.09 9.82
C GLN A 209 -23.29 3.02 9.38
N LYS A 210 -24.57 3.37 9.40
CA LYS A 210 -25.62 2.50 8.85
C LYS A 210 -25.43 2.35 7.34
N ASP A 211 -25.63 1.13 6.84
CA ASP A 211 -25.58 0.80 5.41
C ASP A 211 -24.27 1.16 4.70
N ASN A 212 -23.15 1.18 5.44
CA ASN A 212 -21.83 1.52 4.89
C ASN A 212 -21.45 0.63 3.69
N GLN A 213 -21.13 1.27 2.56
CA GLN A 213 -20.64 0.63 1.33
C GLN A 213 -19.18 0.99 1.02
N ARG A 214 -18.46 1.56 2.00
CA ARG A 214 -17.08 2.02 1.88
C ARG A 214 -16.13 1.09 2.61
N ILE A 215 -14.95 0.90 2.05
CA ILE A 215 -13.82 0.32 2.78
C ILE A 215 -12.67 1.33 2.88
N VAL A 216 -11.68 0.99 3.69
CA VAL A 216 -10.37 1.66 3.67
C VAL A 216 -9.36 0.73 3.03
N VAL A 217 -8.47 1.27 2.21
CA VAL A 217 -7.28 0.56 1.74
C VAL A 217 -6.05 1.31 2.22
N VAL A 218 -5.09 0.58 2.77
CA VAL A 218 -3.82 1.14 3.22
C VAL A 218 -2.65 0.41 2.58
N TYR A 219 -1.82 1.17 1.87
CA TYR A 219 -0.61 0.67 1.21
C TYR A 219 0.62 0.85 2.11
N PHE A 220 1.54 -0.12 2.03
CA PHE A 220 2.82 -0.09 2.73
C PHE A 220 3.80 -1.09 2.11
N GLY A 221 5.10 -0.88 2.31
CA GLY A 221 6.15 -1.80 1.88
C GLY A 221 6.46 -2.90 2.90
N ASP A 222 7.19 -3.92 2.47
CA ASP A 222 7.67 -5.03 3.33
C ASP A 222 8.49 -4.54 4.52
N GLY A 223 9.40 -3.58 4.33
CA GLY A 223 10.15 -3.00 5.44
C GLY A 223 9.32 -2.19 6.42
N ALA A 224 8.28 -1.49 5.93
CA ALA A 224 7.37 -0.77 6.81
C ALA A 224 6.63 -1.77 7.73
N ALA A 225 6.32 -2.97 7.26
CA ALA A 225 5.65 -4.00 8.07
C ALA A 225 6.49 -4.55 9.25
N SER A 226 7.72 -4.07 9.46
CA SER A 226 8.54 -4.36 10.65
C SER A 226 8.36 -3.33 11.78
N GLU A 227 7.72 -2.19 11.52
CA GLU A 227 7.41 -1.18 12.54
C GLU A 227 6.31 -1.65 13.51
N GLY A 228 6.34 -1.12 14.74
CA GLY A 228 5.36 -1.45 15.78
C GLY A 228 3.92 -1.07 15.43
N ASP A 229 3.72 -0.01 14.66
CA ASP A 229 2.40 0.45 14.22
C ASP A 229 1.71 -0.55 13.27
N ALA A 230 2.48 -1.34 12.51
CA ALA A 230 1.92 -2.41 11.70
C ALA A 230 1.29 -3.51 12.57
N HIS A 231 1.98 -3.93 13.63
CA HIS A 231 1.45 -4.88 14.62
C HIS A 231 0.16 -4.35 15.27
N ALA A 232 0.19 -3.09 15.72
CA ALA A 232 -0.98 -2.45 16.33
C ALA A 232 -2.17 -2.43 15.36
N ALA A 233 -1.96 -2.01 14.12
CA ALA A 233 -3.01 -1.93 13.12
C ALA A 233 -3.60 -3.29 12.76
N PHE A 234 -2.78 -4.32 12.53
CA PHE A 234 -3.25 -5.66 12.20
C PHE A 234 -4.13 -6.22 13.31
N ASN A 235 -3.69 -6.11 14.57
CA ASN A 235 -4.46 -6.60 15.71
C ASN A 235 -5.76 -5.80 15.94
N PHE A 236 -5.70 -4.46 15.85
CA PHE A 236 -6.89 -3.62 16.01
C PHE A 236 -7.92 -3.88 14.92
N ALA A 237 -7.50 -4.00 13.65
CA ALA A 237 -8.43 -4.29 12.56
C ALA A 237 -9.15 -5.63 12.75
N ALA A 238 -8.43 -6.66 13.19
CA ALA A 238 -9.02 -7.99 13.44
C ALA A 238 -10.00 -7.97 14.61
N THR A 239 -9.58 -7.47 15.77
CA THR A 239 -10.38 -7.46 17.00
C THR A 239 -11.60 -6.54 16.89
N LEU A 240 -11.44 -5.39 16.24
CA LEU A 240 -12.52 -4.43 15.99
C LEU A 240 -13.32 -4.75 14.73
N LYS A 241 -12.94 -5.78 13.97
CA LYS A 241 -13.62 -6.23 12.74
C LYS A 241 -13.78 -5.08 11.74
N CYS A 242 -12.68 -4.45 11.35
CA CYS A 242 -12.72 -3.27 10.49
C CYS A 242 -12.86 -3.65 8.99
N PRO A 243 -13.61 -2.86 8.19
CA PRO A 243 -13.72 -3.01 6.75
C PRO A 243 -12.50 -2.41 6.04
N ILE A 244 -11.35 -3.09 6.13
CA ILE A 244 -10.06 -2.61 5.64
C ILE A 244 -9.31 -3.66 4.81
N ILE A 245 -8.62 -3.18 3.78
CA ILE A 245 -7.59 -3.92 3.05
C ILE A 245 -6.22 -3.36 3.41
N PHE A 246 -5.34 -4.22 3.91
CA PHE A 246 -3.91 -3.99 4.02
C PHE A 246 -3.25 -4.45 2.72
N PHE A 247 -2.67 -3.54 1.96
CA PHE A 247 -1.99 -3.84 0.70
C PHE A 247 -0.48 -3.68 0.87
N CYS A 248 0.21 -4.79 1.11
CA CYS A 248 1.66 -4.83 1.22
C CYS A 248 2.30 -4.97 -0.16
N ARG A 249 3.18 -4.04 -0.52
CA ARG A 249 4.06 -4.12 -1.69
C ARG A 249 5.39 -4.71 -1.23
N ASN A 250 5.60 -6.01 -1.46
CA ASN A 250 6.86 -6.67 -1.13
C ASN A 250 7.75 -6.67 -2.36
N ASN A 251 8.71 -5.74 -2.38
CA ASN A 251 9.61 -5.53 -3.52
C ASN A 251 11.04 -6.03 -3.27
N GLY A 252 11.24 -6.73 -2.14
CA GLY A 252 12.50 -7.34 -1.75
C GLY A 252 13.45 -6.44 -0.97
N TYR A 253 13.21 -5.12 -0.88
CA TYR A 253 14.16 -4.18 -0.29
C TYR A 253 13.54 -2.97 0.43
N ALA A 254 14.01 -2.72 1.65
CA ALA A 254 13.80 -1.47 2.38
C ALA A 254 15.06 -0.61 2.32
N ILE A 255 15.07 0.38 1.41
CA ILE A 255 16.29 1.11 1.02
C ILE A 255 17.35 0.12 0.53
N SER A 256 18.32 -0.23 1.37
CA SER A 256 19.41 -1.19 1.11
C SER A 256 19.23 -2.53 1.82
N THR A 257 18.30 -2.64 2.76
CA THR A 257 18.09 -3.86 3.56
C THR A 257 17.28 -4.88 2.76
N PRO A 258 17.84 -6.05 2.40
CA PRO A 258 17.10 -7.11 1.74
C PRO A 258 16.12 -7.79 2.70
N THR A 259 15.11 -8.48 2.17
CA THR A 259 14.09 -9.16 3.00
C THR A 259 14.66 -10.24 3.94
N SER A 260 15.80 -10.85 3.59
CA SER A 260 16.51 -11.80 4.47
C SER A 260 17.01 -11.17 5.79
N GLU A 261 17.18 -9.85 5.81
CA GLU A 261 17.53 -9.08 7.01
C GLU A 261 16.31 -8.36 7.61
N GLN A 262 15.16 -8.41 6.93
CA GLN A 262 13.94 -7.73 7.34
C GLN A 262 13.05 -8.61 8.22
N TYR A 263 12.91 -9.90 7.87
CA TYR A 263 12.08 -10.85 8.61
C TYR A 263 12.59 -12.29 8.44
N GLY A 264 12.29 -13.15 9.42
CA GLY A 264 12.64 -14.58 9.39
C GLY A 264 11.49 -15.52 9.04
N GLY A 265 10.33 -15.01 8.60
CA GLY A 265 9.14 -15.79 8.30
C GLY A 265 8.74 -15.78 6.82
N ASP A 266 7.58 -16.36 6.53
CA ASP A 266 6.98 -16.40 5.19
C ASP A 266 6.39 -15.04 4.76
N GLY A 267 7.27 -14.05 4.55
CA GLY A 267 6.88 -12.72 4.10
C GLY A 267 5.92 -12.01 5.05
N ILE A 268 5.15 -11.08 4.51
CA ILE A 268 4.13 -10.35 5.25
C ILE A 268 2.81 -11.14 5.26
N ALA A 269 2.48 -11.88 4.19
CA ALA A 269 1.31 -12.74 4.16
C ALA A 269 1.32 -13.76 5.31
N GLY A 270 2.48 -14.34 5.65
CA GLY A 270 2.60 -15.28 6.78
C GLY A 270 2.19 -14.68 8.14
N LYS A 271 2.25 -13.35 8.30
CA LYS A 271 1.82 -12.65 9.52
C LYS A 271 0.28 -12.59 9.63
N GLY A 272 -0.44 -12.50 8.51
CA GLY A 272 -1.87 -12.21 8.47
C GLY A 272 -2.74 -13.19 9.28
N PRO A 273 -2.66 -14.51 9.03
CA PRO A 273 -3.44 -15.51 9.76
C PRO A 273 -3.19 -15.54 11.28
N ALA A 274 -2.00 -15.12 11.73
CA ALA A 274 -1.67 -15.04 13.16
C ALA A 274 -2.50 -13.96 13.87
N TYR A 275 -2.84 -12.86 13.19
CA TYR A 275 -3.76 -11.83 13.69
C TYR A 275 -5.23 -12.12 13.40
N GLY A 276 -5.54 -13.19 12.65
CA GLY A 276 -6.89 -13.49 12.20
C GLY A 276 -7.34 -12.64 11.00
N LEU A 277 -6.39 -12.08 10.24
CA LEU A 277 -6.69 -11.44 8.95
C LEU A 277 -6.95 -12.50 7.88
N HIS A 278 -7.86 -12.23 6.97
CA HIS A 278 -7.94 -12.99 5.73
C HIS A 278 -6.73 -12.61 4.87
N THR A 279 -6.09 -13.57 4.19
CA THR A 279 -4.81 -13.30 3.55
C THR A 279 -4.68 -13.97 2.19
N ILE A 280 -4.09 -13.24 1.24
CA ILE A 280 -3.69 -13.74 -0.07
C ILE A 280 -2.34 -13.12 -0.46
N ARG A 281 -1.50 -13.92 -1.13
CA ARG A 281 -0.29 -13.43 -1.80
C ARG A 281 -0.53 -13.46 -3.31
N VAL A 282 -0.10 -12.42 -4.01
CA VAL A 282 -0.33 -12.25 -5.45
C VAL A 282 0.96 -11.90 -6.19
N ASP A 283 1.01 -12.26 -7.47
CA ASP A 283 2.00 -11.74 -8.41
C ASP A 283 1.67 -10.26 -8.69
N GLY A 284 2.49 -9.36 -8.17
CA GLY A 284 2.32 -7.91 -8.30
C GLY A 284 2.65 -7.36 -9.69
N ASN A 285 3.35 -8.15 -10.52
CA ASN A 285 3.61 -7.83 -11.91
C ASN A 285 2.46 -8.30 -12.83
N ASP A 286 1.53 -9.08 -12.28
CA ASP A 286 0.27 -9.46 -12.95
C ASP A 286 -0.87 -8.53 -12.55
N LEU A 287 -1.16 -7.54 -13.41
CA LEU A 287 -2.25 -6.59 -13.18
C LEU A 287 -3.60 -7.28 -12.96
N LEU A 288 -3.88 -8.38 -13.68
CA LEU A 288 -5.14 -9.11 -13.57
C LEU A 288 -5.24 -9.79 -12.19
N ALA A 289 -4.15 -10.39 -11.71
CA ALA A 289 -4.11 -11.01 -10.40
C ALA A 289 -4.31 -10.00 -9.27
N VAL A 290 -3.63 -8.85 -9.34
CA VAL A 290 -3.81 -7.75 -8.40
C VAL A 290 -5.25 -7.24 -8.40
N TYR A 291 -5.84 -7.04 -9.59
CA TYR A 291 -7.24 -6.60 -9.72
C TYR A 291 -8.20 -7.61 -9.08
N ASN A 292 -8.11 -8.90 -9.43
CA ASN A 292 -8.98 -9.94 -8.92
C ASN A 292 -8.90 -10.04 -7.40
N ALA A 293 -7.68 -10.10 -6.85
CA ALA A 293 -7.47 -10.20 -5.41
C ALA A 293 -8.01 -8.97 -4.68
N THR A 294 -7.81 -7.77 -5.22
CA THR A 294 -8.32 -6.54 -4.61
C THR A 294 -9.85 -6.48 -4.68
N LYS A 295 -10.45 -6.91 -5.80
CA LYS A 295 -11.91 -6.92 -5.98
C LYS A 295 -12.57 -7.87 -4.98
N GLU A 296 -12.01 -9.06 -4.81
CA GLU A 296 -12.51 -10.04 -3.84
C GLU A 296 -12.22 -9.61 -2.39
N ALA A 297 -11.03 -9.08 -2.11
CA ALA A 297 -10.70 -8.53 -0.80
C ALA A 297 -11.65 -7.41 -0.41
N ARG A 298 -12.05 -6.55 -1.35
CA ARG A 298 -13.06 -5.51 -1.12
C ARG A 298 -14.41 -6.11 -0.73
N ARG A 299 -14.87 -7.12 -1.48
CA ARG A 299 -16.12 -7.84 -1.18
C ARG A 299 -16.09 -8.44 0.22
N VAL A 300 -14.97 -9.03 0.63
CA VAL A 300 -14.78 -9.59 1.98
C VAL A 300 -14.72 -8.48 3.03
N ALA A 301 -13.94 -7.41 2.81
CA ALA A 301 -13.79 -6.29 3.73
C ALA A 301 -15.12 -5.59 4.04
N LEU A 302 -16.02 -5.45 3.06
CA LEU A 302 -17.38 -4.92 3.27
C LEU A 302 -18.19 -5.72 4.30
N THR A 303 -17.84 -6.98 4.54
CA THR A 303 -18.46 -7.82 5.60
C THR A 303 -17.78 -7.66 6.97
N ASN A 304 -17.03 -6.58 7.18
CA ASN A 304 -16.27 -6.28 8.40
C ASN A 304 -15.19 -7.33 8.70
N ARG A 305 -14.53 -7.81 7.64
CA ARG A 305 -13.49 -8.84 7.71
C ARG A 305 -12.21 -8.30 7.08
N PRO A 306 -11.21 -7.89 7.86
CA PRO A 306 -10.02 -7.26 7.31
C PRO A 306 -9.22 -8.26 6.46
N VAL A 307 -8.66 -7.77 5.36
CA VAL A 307 -7.91 -8.57 4.39
C VAL A 307 -6.49 -8.03 4.25
N LEU A 308 -5.51 -8.91 4.22
CA LEU A 308 -4.12 -8.62 3.88
C LEU A 308 -3.83 -9.19 2.49
N ILE A 309 -3.41 -8.32 1.57
CA ILE A 309 -2.85 -8.68 0.27
C ILE A 309 -1.35 -8.42 0.35
N GLU A 310 -0.54 -9.44 0.09
CA GLU A 310 0.90 -9.25 -0.18
C GLU A 310 1.14 -9.39 -1.68
N ALA A 311 1.49 -8.30 -2.33
CA ALA A 311 1.83 -8.30 -3.74
C ALA A 311 3.36 -8.37 -3.91
N MET A 312 3.80 -9.47 -4.52
CA MET A 312 5.22 -9.73 -4.78
C MET A 312 5.64 -9.00 -6.05
N THR A 313 6.64 -8.13 -5.96
CA THR A 313 7.10 -7.33 -7.10
C THR A 313 8.61 -7.09 -6.97
N TYR A 314 9.15 -6.21 -7.82
CA TYR A 314 10.55 -5.84 -7.78
C TYR A 314 10.74 -4.33 -7.97
N ARG A 315 11.58 -3.72 -7.13
CA ARG A 315 11.89 -2.29 -7.21
C ARG A 315 12.96 -2.05 -8.28
N LEU A 316 12.53 -1.82 -9.53
CA LEU A 316 13.47 -1.61 -10.64
C LEU A 316 14.31 -0.33 -10.50
N GLY A 317 13.71 0.74 -9.98
CA GLY A 317 14.41 1.98 -9.69
C GLY A 317 15.27 1.93 -8.41
N HIS A 318 16.07 2.97 -8.19
CA HIS A 318 16.63 3.24 -6.86
C HIS A 318 15.51 3.47 -5.83
N HIS A 319 15.86 3.44 -4.54
CA HIS A 319 14.89 3.75 -3.49
C HIS A 319 14.31 5.16 -3.68
N SER A 320 15.18 6.15 -3.90
CA SER A 320 14.82 7.54 -4.16
C SER A 320 15.97 8.21 -4.91
N THR A 321 15.82 9.48 -5.25
CA THR A 321 16.92 10.29 -5.76
C THR A 321 18.08 10.48 -4.77
N SER A 322 17.88 10.20 -3.48
CA SER A 322 18.92 10.27 -2.46
C SER A 322 19.63 8.92 -2.24
N ASP A 323 19.31 7.90 -3.06
CA ASP A 323 19.85 6.56 -2.97
C ASP A 323 20.58 6.18 -4.26
N ASP A 324 21.65 5.40 -4.12
CA ASP A 324 22.32 4.72 -5.21
C ASP A 324 22.30 3.22 -4.94
N SER A 325 21.38 2.54 -5.60
CA SER A 325 21.19 1.11 -5.37
C SER A 325 22.28 0.22 -5.96
N THR A 326 23.17 0.75 -6.79
CA THR A 326 24.29 -0.03 -7.33
C THR A 326 25.30 -0.41 -6.25
N ALA A 327 25.25 0.25 -5.09
CA ALA A 327 26.08 -0.05 -3.93
C ALA A 327 25.70 -1.36 -3.21
N TYR A 328 24.48 -1.87 -3.39
CA TYR A 328 23.98 -3.02 -2.63
C TYR A 328 23.12 -4.02 -3.44
N ARG A 329 22.93 -3.78 -4.74
CA ARG A 329 22.27 -4.73 -5.67
C ARG A 329 23.13 -4.89 -6.92
N SER A 330 23.18 -6.10 -7.46
CA SER A 330 23.91 -6.33 -8.71
C SER A 330 23.13 -5.79 -9.90
N ALA A 331 23.84 -5.32 -10.93
CA ALA A 331 23.21 -4.90 -12.18
C ALA A 331 22.47 -6.08 -12.86
N GLU A 332 23.03 -7.28 -12.77
CA GLU A 332 22.43 -8.52 -13.30
C GLU A 332 21.06 -8.84 -12.68
N GLU A 333 20.90 -8.62 -11.37
CA GLU A 333 19.62 -8.81 -10.68
C GLU A 333 18.55 -7.85 -11.24
N VAL A 334 18.88 -6.57 -11.37
CA VAL A 334 17.95 -5.54 -11.85
C VAL A 334 17.59 -5.75 -13.31
N GLU A 335 18.58 -6.04 -14.16
CA GLU A 335 18.39 -6.33 -15.59
C GLU A 335 17.51 -7.57 -15.79
N THR A 336 17.75 -8.62 -14.99
CA THR A 336 16.94 -9.85 -15.03
C THR A 336 15.46 -9.56 -14.79
N TRP A 337 15.13 -8.74 -13.79
CA TRP A 337 13.74 -8.34 -13.55
C TRP A 337 13.20 -7.43 -14.66
N GLY A 338 13.99 -6.45 -15.10
CA GLY A 338 13.59 -5.51 -16.15
C GLY A 338 13.25 -6.20 -17.48
N ASP A 339 14.01 -7.21 -17.85
CA ASP A 339 13.85 -7.93 -19.13
C ASP A 339 12.80 -9.04 -19.05
N LYS A 340 12.75 -9.79 -17.94
CA LYS A 340 11.92 -11.01 -17.87
C LYS A 340 10.50 -10.76 -17.39
N ASP A 341 10.27 -9.74 -16.55
CA ASP A 341 8.97 -9.60 -15.88
C ASP A 341 8.67 -8.13 -15.49
N HIS A 342 7.85 -7.46 -16.32
CA HIS A 342 7.42 -6.08 -16.10
C HIS A 342 5.90 -5.95 -16.30
N PRO A 343 5.16 -5.31 -15.38
CA PRO A 343 3.69 -5.22 -15.44
C PRO A 343 3.15 -4.55 -16.72
N ILE A 344 3.78 -3.46 -17.15
CA ILE A 344 3.44 -2.77 -18.41
C ILE A 344 3.58 -3.71 -19.62
N THR A 345 4.69 -4.43 -19.74
CA THR A 345 4.96 -5.34 -20.89
C THR A 345 3.98 -6.50 -20.90
N ARG A 346 3.73 -7.15 -19.74
CA ARG A 346 2.77 -8.25 -19.62
C ARG A 346 1.36 -7.82 -19.99
N PHE A 347 0.92 -6.66 -19.50
CA PHE A 347 -0.41 -6.15 -19.80
C PHE A 347 -0.55 -5.63 -21.25
N ASN A 348 0.51 -5.09 -21.84
CA ASN A 348 0.54 -4.72 -23.26
C ASN A 348 0.24 -5.93 -24.16
N LYS A 349 0.84 -7.09 -23.87
CA LYS A 349 0.55 -8.32 -24.61
C LYS A 349 -0.93 -8.71 -24.48
N TYR A 350 -1.49 -8.69 -23.27
CA TYR A 350 -2.90 -9.00 -23.02
C TYR A 350 -3.88 -8.16 -23.87
N ILE A 351 -3.63 -6.84 -24.01
CA ILE A 351 -4.50 -5.94 -24.79
C ILE A 351 -4.21 -6.01 -26.30
N THR A 352 -2.98 -6.33 -26.70
CA THR A 352 -2.59 -6.44 -28.11
C THR A 352 -3.15 -7.72 -28.73
N GLU A 353 -3.13 -8.85 -28.01
CA GLU A 353 -3.74 -10.11 -28.47
C GLU A 353 -5.26 -10.02 -28.65
N ARG A 354 -5.90 -9.05 -27.98
CA ARG A 354 -7.34 -8.75 -28.14
C ARG A 354 -7.62 -7.74 -29.25
N GLY A 355 -6.60 -7.23 -29.93
CA GLY A 355 -6.72 -6.26 -31.02
C GLY A 355 -7.01 -4.82 -30.57
N TRP A 356 -6.93 -4.53 -29.27
CA TRP A 356 -7.24 -3.21 -28.72
C TRP A 356 -6.06 -2.23 -28.81
N TRP A 357 -4.84 -2.75 -28.88
CA TRP A 357 -3.61 -1.98 -28.94
C TRP A 357 -2.68 -2.46 -30.05
N ASN A 358 -1.85 -1.55 -30.57
CA ASN A 358 -0.86 -1.84 -31.60
C ASN A 358 0.29 -0.81 -31.55
N GLU A 359 1.32 -0.99 -32.38
CA GLU A 359 2.51 -0.12 -32.39
C GLU A 359 2.21 1.34 -32.77
N GLU A 360 1.22 1.59 -33.62
CA GLU A 360 0.84 2.95 -34.03
C GLU A 360 0.21 3.70 -32.85
N LYS A 361 -0.78 3.09 -32.20
CA LYS A 361 -1.42 3.59 -30.97
C LYS A 361 -0.40 3.83 -29.86
N GLU A 362 0.59 2.93 -29.73
CA GLU A 362 1.68 3.08 -28.75
C GLU A 362 2.53 4.33 -29.03
N LYS A 363 2.99 4.51 -30.27
CA LYS A 363 3.81 5.66 -30.66
C LYS A 363 3.06 6.99 -30.46
N ASP A 364 1.80 7.03 -30.87
CA ASP A 364 0.95 8.22 -30.70
C ASP A 364 0.72 8.54 -29.22
N TRP A 365 0.42 7.53 -28.41
CA TRP A 365 0.21 7.68 -26.98
C TRP A 365 1.46 8.19 -26.25
N GLN A 366 2.62 7.58 -26.50
CA GLN A 366 3.87 8.02 -25.88
C GLN A 366 4.20 9.47 -26.23
N LYS A 367 4.02 9.86 -27.49
CA LYS A 367 4.24 11.23 -27.96
C LYS A 367 3.28 12.21 -27.27
N GLU A 368 1.99 11.85 -27.20
CA GLU A 368 0.95 12.65 -26.56
C GLU A 368 1.26 12.87 -25.08
N VAL A 369 1.53 11.79 -24.33
CA VAL A 369 1.82 11.85 -22.89
C VAL A 369 3.08 12.64 -22.62
N LYS A 370 4.18 12.35 -23.34
CA LYS A 370 5.43 13.08 -23.16
C LYS A 370 5.23 14.58 -23.36
N LYS A 371 4.50 14.98 -24.41
CA LYS A 371 4.15 16.39 -24.65
C LYS A 371 3.33 16.98 -23.50
N ARG A 372 2.34 16.23 -22.99
CA ARG A 372 1.50 16.68 -21.88
C ARG A 372 2.31 16.87 -20.59
N VAL A 373 3.11 15.89 -20.20
CA VAL A 373 3.97 15.95 -19.01
C VAL A 373 4.94 17.12 -19.10
N LEU A 374 5.59 17.34 -20.25
CA LEU A 374 6.52 18.46 -20.45
C LEU A 374 5.82 19.82 -20.43
N THR A 375 4.58 19.90 -20.94
CA THR A 375 3.75 21.12 -20.87
C THR A 375 3.47 21.48 -19.40
N GLU A 376 2.95 20.54 -18.62
CA GLU A 376 2.63 20.77 -17.20
C GLU A 376 3.88 21.04 -16.36
N PHE A 377 4.97 20.31 -16.64
CA PHE A 377 6.26 20.54 -16.02
C PHE A 377 6.75 21.98 -16.23
N SER A 378 6.75 22.44 -17.48
CA SER A 378 7.21 23.79 -17.85
C SER A 378 6.30 24.88 -17.28
N ALA A 379 5.00 24.60 -17.14
CA ALA A 379 4.07 25.50 -16.50
C ALA A 379 4.34 25.59 -14.99
N ALA A 380 4.47 24.45 -14.31
CA ALA A 380 4.71 24.39 -12.86
C ALA A 380 6.04 25.02 -12.43
N GLU A 381 7.09 24.88 -13.25
CA GLU A 381 8.40 25.50 -13.01
C GLU A 381 8.34 27.03 -13.00
N LYS A 382 7.48 27.62 -13.83
CA LYS A 382 7.32 29.08 -13.94
C LYS A 382 6.40 29.67 -12.87
N ARG A 383 5.64 28.84 -12.16
CA ARG A 383 4.73 29.30 -11.10
C ARG A 383 5.54 29.74 -9.89
N LYS A 384 5.15 30.89 -9.34
CA LYS A 384 5.69 31.39 -8.07
C LYS A 384 5.35 30.41 -6.93
N LYS A 385 6.16 30.42 -5.88
CA LYS A 385 5.88 29.70 -4.62
C LYS A 385 4.81 30.43 -3.82
N ALA A 386 4.21 29.73 -2.86
CA ALA A 386 3.23 30.31 -1.94
C ALA A 386 3.82 31.52 -1.20
N HIS A 387 2.96 32.41 -0.71
CA HIS A 387 3.41 33.51 0.14
C HIS A 387 3.98 32.95 1.45
N TYR A 388 4.98 33.61 2.04
CA TYR A 388 5.62 33.10 3.26
C TYR A 388 4.67 33.09 4.47
N HIS A 389 3.54 33.80 4.43
CA HIS A 389 2.50 33.68 5.48
C HIS A 389 1.93 32.27 5.59
N ASP A 390 1.86 31.53 4.48
CA ASP A 390 1.33 30.17 4.46
C ASP A 390 2.12 29.22 5.39
N LEU A 391 3.33 29.59 5.83
CA LEU A 391 4.08 28.80 6.82
C LEU A 391 3.41 28.79 8.21
N PHE A 392 2.60 29.80 8.53
CA PHE A 392 1.91 29.93 9.83
C PHE A 392 0.47 29.41 9.80
N ASP A 393 -0.14 29.39 8.62
CA ASP A 393 -1.53 28.97 8.44
C ASP A 393 -1.69 27.44 8.62
N ASP A 394 -2.91 27.00 8.96
CA ASP A 394 -3.32 25.60 9.17
C ASP A 394 -2.49 24.80 10.19
N VAL A 395 -1.62 25.45 10.98
CA VAL A 395 -1.01 24.84 12.18
C VAL A 395 -2.11 24.49 13.20
N TYR A 396 -3.12 25.37 13.29
CA TYR A 396 -4.41 25.16 13.91
C TYR A 396 -5.50 25.64 12.94
N ASP A 397 -6.76 25.27 13.20
CA ASP A 397 -7.91 25.74 12.41
C ASP A 397 -8.04 27.27 12.42
N GLU A 398 -7.84 27.89 13.58
CA GLU A 398 -7.72 29.34 13.73
C GLU A 398 -6.31 29.74 14.15
N LEU A 399 -5.73 30.76 13.50
CA LEU A 399 -4.38 31.24 13.78
C LEU A 399 -4.29 31.86 15.19
N PRO A 400 -3.61 31.19 16.17
CA PRO A 400 -3.57 31.68 17.54
C PRO A 400 -2.81 33.00 17.65
N LEU A 401 -3.09 33.79 18.71
CA LEU A 401 -2.44 35.09 18.93
C LEU A 401 -0.91 35.02 18.91
N ARG A 402 -0.32 33.95 19.45
CA ARG A 402 1.13 33.75 19.45
C ARG A 402 1.69 33.56 18.04
N LEU A 403 1.02 32.78 17.17
CA LEU A 403 1.46 32.59 15.79
C LEU A 403 1.25 33.87 14.95
N ARG A 404 0.17 34.62 15.21
CA ARG A 404 0.00 35.96 14.62
C ARG A 404 1.18 36.89 14.93
N ARG A 405 1.59 36.96 16.20
CA ARG A 405 2.76 37.77 16.59
C ARG A 405 4.04 37.34 15.88
N GLN A 406 4.28 36.03 15.75
CA GLN A 406 5.45 35.52 15.01
C GLN A 406 5.40 35.84 13.53
N ARG A 407 4.21 35.81 12.92
CA ARG A 407 4.01 36.25 11.53
C ARG A 407 4.31 37.75 11.38
N ASP A 408 3.79 38.58 12.30
CA ASP A 408 4.03 40.03 12.29
C ASP A 408 5.52 40.36 12.53
N GLU A 409 6.22 39.58 13.36
CA GLU A 409 7.68 39.65 13.54
C GLU A 409 8.43 39.30 12.24
N LEU A 410 7.98 38.27 11.50
CA LEU A 410 8.55 37.92 10.21
C LEU A 410 8.29 39.01 9.16
N ASP A 411 7.11 39.64 9.17
CA ASP A 411 6.81 40.78 8.28
C ASP A 411 7.77 41.95 8.52
N ALA A 412 8.02 42.28 9.80
CA ALA A 412 8.98 43.30 10.16
C ALA A 412 10.40 42.93 9.71
N HIS A 413 10.81 41.68 9.90
CA HIS A 413 12.11 41.17 9.47
C HIS A 413 12.28 41.22 7.94
N ILE A 414 11.31 40.73 7.18
CA ILE A 414 11.34 40.78 5.72
C ILE A 414 11.34 42.22 5.22
N LYS A 415 10.60 43.14 5.87
CA LYS A 415 10.64 44.56 5.49
C LYS A 415 12.04 45.17 5.62
N GLU A 416 12.79 44.79 6.64
CA GLU A 416 14.13 45.32 6.92
C GLU A 416 15.23 44.61 6.11
N TYR A 417 15.12 43.29 5.92
CA TYR A 417 16.19 42.44 5.37
C TYR A 417 15.82 41.76 4.05
N LYS A 418 14.83 42.25 3.30
CA LYS A 418 14.29 41.60 2.08
C LYS A 418 15.34 41.19 1.06
N GLU A 419 16.43 41.94 0.94
CA GLU A 419 17.53 41.71 -0.01
C GLU A 419 18.28 40.40 0.25
N HIS A 420 18.14 39.83 1.45
CA HIS A 420 18.75 38.55 1.83
C HIS A 420 17.83 37.35 1.60
N TYR A 421 16.60 37.57 1.09
CA TYR A 421 15.60 36.52 0.89
C TYR A 421 15.15 36.45 -0.58
N PRO A 422 14.75 35.24 -1.07
CA PRO A 422 14.35 35.03 -2.47
C PRO A 422 12.91 35.50 -2.74
N MET A 423 12.63 36.79 -2.52
CA MET A 423 11.28 37.35 -2.53
C MET A 423 10.60 37.33 -3.91
N ASP A 424 11.35 37.51 -4.99
CA ASP A 424 10.81 37.56 -6.37
C ASP A 424 10.07 36.27 -6.77
N GLY A 425 10.49 35.15 -6.17
CA GLY A 425 9.93 33.81 -6.41
C GLY A 425 8.62 33.52 -5.67
N LEU A 426 8.15 34.40 -4.78
CA LEU A 426 6.94 34.20 -3.97
C LEU A 426 5.74 34.97 -4.55
N LYS A 427 4.53 34.41 -4.48
CA LYS A 427 3.29 35.16 -4.73
C LYS A 427 3.23 36.34 -3.76
N GLU A 428 2.70 37.47 -4.22
CA GLU A 428 2.35 38.59 -3.34
C GLU A 428 1.15 38.20 -2.47
N THR A 429 1.01 38.78 -1.28
CA THR A 429 -0.13 38.53 -0.39
C THR A 429 -1.45 38.66 -1.14
N HIS A 430 -2.33 37.68 -1.00
CA HIS A 430 -3.73 37.83 -1.39
C HIS A 430 -4.36 38.90 -0.48
N HIS A 431 -4.61 40.09 -1.02
CA HIS A 431 -5.62 41.00 -0.46
C HIS A 431 -7.01 40.52 -0.83
#